data_AF-A0AAE9Z3P0-F1
#
_entry.id   AF-A0AAE9Z3P0-F1
#
_cell.length_a   1.000
_cell.length_b   1.000
_cell.length_c   1.000
_cell.angle_alpha   90.00
_cell.angle_beta   90.00
_cell.angle_gamma   90.00
#
_symmetry.space_group_name_H-M   'P 1'
#
loop_
_entity.id
_entity.type
_entity.pdbx_description
1 polymer ?
#
loop_
_entity_poly.entity_id
_entity_poly.type
_entity_poly.pdbx_seq_one_letter_code
_entity_poly.pdbx_strand_id
1 'polypeptide(L)'
;MIEITTELLFAIIFALSIFVAGIATFCFIRISGKHIEREMKKEGKVPPGWDSTMGFRYGLYAITIVRNSIGPMSFVDDEAVLRHARKKDRFLALFLVISTIVLMVVGCLVYFLYAS
;
A
#
# COMPACT_ATOMS: atom_id res chain seq x y z
N MET A 1 -15.63 29.52 21.08
CA MET A 1 -15.30 29.16 19.69
C MET A 1 -13.98 28.42 19.76
N ILE A 2 -13.88 27.18 19.27
CA ILE A 2 -12.58 26.50 19.21
C ILE A 2 -11.79 27.18 18.08
N GLU A 3 -10.69 27.83 18.41
CA GLU A 3 -9.79 28.40 17.41
C GLU A 3 -9.04 27.24 16.74
N ILE A 4 -9.32 27.02 15.46
CA ILE A 4 -8.62 26.00 14.68
C ILE A 4 -7.26 26.59 14.32
N THR A 5 -6.23 26.24 15.10
CA THR A 5 -4.85 26.56 14.75
C THR A 5 -4.39 25.70 13.58
N THR A 6 -3.39 26.19 12.84
CA THR A 6 -2.80 25.44 11.73
C THR A 6 -2.17 24.13 12.22
N GLU A 7 -1.53 24.13 13.38
CA GLU A 7 -0.99 22.94 14.04
C GLU A 7 -2.05 21.85 14.25
N LEU A 8 -3.20 22.23 14.84
CA LEU A 8 -4.30 21.30 15.09
C LEU A 8 -4.88 20.76 13.78
N LEU A 9 -5.01 21.62 12.76
CA LEU A 9 -5.49 21.22 11.44
C LEU A 9 -4.57 20.18 10.79
N PHE A 10 -3.26 20.44 10.77
CA PHE A 10 -2.27 19.52 10.20
C PHE A 10 -2.17 18.22 10.98
N ALA A 11 -2.27 18.26 12.32
CA ALA A 11 -2.32 17.07 13.15
C ALA A 11 -3.55 16.20 12.85
N ILE A 12 -4.73 16.80 12.67
CA ILE A 12 -5.95 16.09 12.29
C ILE A 12 -5.80 15.47 10.89
N ILE A 13 -5.29 16.21 9.91
CA ILE A 13 -5.07 15.70 8.54
C ILE A 13 -4.09 14.53 8.55
N PHE A 14 -3.01 14.64 9.32
CA PHE A 14 -2.02 13.57 9.45
C PHE A 14 -2.63 12.32 10.10
N ALA A 15 -3.36 12.48 11.21
CA ALA A 15 -4.05 11.37 11.87
C ALA A 15 -5.05 10.68 10.92
N LEU A 16 -5.89 11.45 10.22
CA LEU A 16 -6.82 10.92 9.23
C LEU A 16 -6.09 10.17 8.10
N SER A 17 -4.97 10.70 7.63
CA SER A 17 -4.15 10.05 6.59
C SER A 17 -3.61 8.69 7.06
N ILE A 18 -3.21 8.56 8.33
CA ILE A 18 -2.80 7.28 8.92
C ILE A 18 -3.95 6.28 8.89
N PHE A 19 -5.15 6.68 9.32
CA PHE A 19 -6.32 5.80 9.31
C PHE A 19 -6.71 5.37 7.89
N VAL A 20 -6.70 6.30 6.92
CA VAL A 20 -6.99 5.98 5.52
C VAL A 20 -5.96 5.01 4.94
N ALA A 21 -4.66 5.25 5.17
CA ALA A 21 -3.60 4.36 4.71
C ALA A 21 -3.69 2.97 5.38
N GLY A 22 -4.03 2.91 6.66
CA GLY A 22 -4.26 1.66 7.40
C GLY A 22 -5.44 0.86 6.84
N ILE A 23 -6.58 1.52 6.58
CA ILE A 23 -7.75 0.90 5.96
C ILE A 23 -7.42 0.41 4.54
N ALA A 24 -6.73 1.24 3.74
CA ALA A 24 -6.31 0.87 2.39
C ALA A 24 -5.42 -0.38 2.41
N THR A 25 -4.45 -0.42 3.32
CA THR A 25 -3.54 -1.55 3.51
C THR A 25 -4.31 -2.81 3.88
N PHE A 26 -5.18 -2.72 4.89
CA PHE A 26 -5.99 -3.85 5.33
C PHE A 26 -6.90 -4.39 4.22
N CYS A 27 -7.60 -3.51 3.52
CA CYS A 27 -8.46 -3.86 2.39
C CYS A 27 -7.67 -4.53 1.25
N PHE A 28 -6.53 -3.97 0.86
CA PHE A 28 -5.68 -4.54 -0.18
C PHE A 28 -5.17 -5.93 0.20
N ILE A 29 -4.63 -6.10 1.41
CA ILE A 29 -4.12 -7.40 1.88
C ILE A 29 -5.23 -8.45 1.90
N ARG A 30 -6.40 -8.11 2.46
CA ARG A 30 -7.48 -9.08 2.66
C ARG A 30 -8.20 -9.46 1.37
N ILE A 31 -8.42 -8.51 0.46
CA ILE A 31 -9.25 -8.71 -0.73
C ILE A 31 -8.39 -9.11 -1.93
N SER A 32 -7.27 -8.43 -2.14
CA SER A 32 -6.40 -8.59 -3.32
C SER A 32 -5.21 -9.48 -3.00
N GLY A 33 -4.46 -9.18 -1.94
CA GLY A 33 -3.27 -9.93 -1.54
C GLY A 33 -3.55 -11.42 -1.32
N LYS A 34 -4.50 -11.75 -0.44
CA LYS A 34 -4.89 -13.15 -0.18
C LYS A 34 -5.47 -13.86 -1.41
N HIS A 35 -6.13 -13.12 -2.32
CA HIS A 35 -6.65 -13.71 -3.54
C HIS A 35 -5.51 -14.10 -4.49
N ILE A 36 -4.59 -13.18 -4.76
CA ILE A 36 -3.42 -13.41 -5.62
C ILE A 36 -2.59 -14.57 -5.08
N GLU A 37 -2.31 -14.60 -3.78
CA GLU A 37 -1.55 -15.70 -3.16
C GLU A 37 -2.27 -17.05 -3.28
N ARG A 38 -3.60 -17.07 -3.17
CA ARG A 38 -4.37 -18.31 -3.34
C ARG A 38 -4.28 -18.83 -4.78
N GLU A 39 -4.35 -17.95 -5.76
CA GLU A 39 -4.21 -18.34 -7.17
C GLU A 39 -2.77 -18.76 -7.50
N MET A 40 -1.76 -18.02 -7.02
CA MET A 40 -0.35 -18.40 -7.15
C MET A 40 -0.05 -19.77 -6.52
N LYS A 41 -0.66 -20.08 -5.37
CA LYS A 41 -0.50 -21.38 -4.71
C LYS A 41 -1.05 -22.54 -5.55
N LYS A 42 -2.11 -22.33 -6.35
CA LYS A 42 -2.63 -23.36 -7.28
C LYS A 42 -1.62 -23.72 -8.36
N GLU A 43 -0.73 -22.80 -8.69
CA GLU A 43 0.34 -22.98 -9.68
C GLU A 43 1.64 -23.48 -9.04
N GLY A 44 1.63 -23.84 -7.75
CA GLY A 44 2.81 -24.26 -7.01
C GLY A 44 3.76 -23.12 -6.65
N LYS A 45 3.39 -21.85 -6.93
CA LYS A 45 4.19 -20.69 -6.57
C LYS A 45 3.91 -20.30 -5.12
N VAL A 46 4.91 -20.45 -4.27
CA VAL A 46 4.86 -20.04 -2.86
C VAL A 46 5.32 -18.60 -2.69
N PRO A 47 4.73 -17.85 -1.75
CA PRO A 47 5.18 -16.50 -1.44
C PRO A 47 6.65 -16.52 -0.94
N PRO A 48 7.39 -15.42 -1.13
CA PRO A 48 8.79 -15.34 -0.74
C PRO A 48 8.99 -15.56 0.77
N GLY A 49 9.97 -16.40 1.15
CA GLY A 49 10.23 -16.75 2.56
C GLY A 49 10.81 -15.62 3.41
N TRP A 50 11.42 -14.62 2.77
CA TRP A 50 11.98 -13.44 3.45
C TRP A 50 10.91 -12.54 4.08
N ASP A 51 9.66 -12.66 3.64
CA ASP A 51 8.51 -11.90 4.15
C ASP A 51 7.46 -12.82 4.78
N SER A 52 7.92 -13.77 5.60
CA SER A 52 7.03 -14.74 6.26
C SER A 52 6.18 -14.12 7.37
N THR A 53 6.53 -12.93 7.89
CA THR A 53 5.90 -12.36 9.10
C THR A 53 5.41 -10.92 8.98
N MET A 54 6.02 -10.06 8.14
CA MET A 54 5.79 -8.62 8.21
C MET A 54 4.83 -8.09 7.13
N GLY A 55 4.70 -8.78 6.00
CA GLY A 55 3.75 -8.45 4.95
C GLY A 55 4.22 -7.34 4.00
N PHE A 56 5.52 -7.05 3.94
CA PHE A 56 6.08 -6.05 3.03
C PHE A 56 5.85 -6.40 1.55
N ARG A 57 5.71 -7.69 1.21
CA ARG A 57 5.41 -8.18 -0.14
C ARG A 57 4.11 -7.64 -0.69
N TYR A 58 3.13 -7.31 0.16
CA TYR A 58 1.87 -6.73 -0.29
C TYR A 58 2.07 -5.31 -0.84
N GLY A 59 3.02 -4.55 -0.29
CA GLY A 59 3.44 -3.27 -0.87
C GLY A 59 4.03 -3.46 -2.26
N LEU A 60 4.88 -4.47 -2.43
CA LEU A 60 5.46 -4.81 -3.74
C LEU A 60 4.38 -5.28 -4.74
N TYR A 61 3.43 -6.11 -4.32
CA TYR A 61 2.28 -6.47 -5.15
C TYR A 61 1.50 -5.24 -5.62
N ALA A 62 1.22 -4.30 -4.72
CA ALA A 62 0.50 -3.07 -5.10
C ALA A 62 1.31 -2.23 -6.11
N ILE A 63 2.62 -2.06 -5.90
CA ILE A 63 3.49 -1.35 -6.83
C ILE A 63 3.53 -2.04 -8.18
N THR A 64 3.72 -3.37 -8.22
CA THR A 64 3.74 -4.15 -9.47
C THR A 64 2.43 -4.02 -10.23
N ILE A 65 1.29 -4.12 -9.54
CA ILE A 65 -0.05 -3.96 -10.14
C ILE A 65 -0.25 -2.55 -10.71
N VAL A 66 0.17 -1.52 -9.97
CA VAL A 66 0.06 -0.11 -10.43
C VAL A 66 1.00 0.17 -11.60
N ARG A 67 2.24 -0.34 -11.55
CA ARG A 67 3.20 -0.22 -12.64
C ARG A 67 2.74 -0.98 -13.89
N ASN A 68 1.95 -2.04 -13.71
CA ASN A 68 1.45 -2.91 -14.79
C ASN A 68 2.58 -3.40 -15.71
N SER A 69 3.76 -3.63 -15.14
CA SER A 69 4.98 -4.05 -15.86
C SER A 69 5.84 -4.91 -14.95
N ILE A 70 6.61 -5.83 -15.55
CA ILE A 70 7.52 -6.74 -14.87
C ILE A 70 8.84 -6.01 -14.61
N GLY A 71 9.34 -6.08 -13.38
CA GLY A 71 10.57 -5.40 -12.98
C GLY A 71 11.77 -6.27 -13.36
N PRO A 72 12.86 -5.68 -13.89
CA PRO A 72 14.06 -6.46 -14.21
C PRO A 72 14.69 -7.10 -12.97
N MET A 73 14.42 -6.55 -11.78
CA MET A 73 14.87 -7.08 -10.50
C MET A 73 13.75 -6.90 -9.48
N SER A 74 12.77 -7.81 -9.49
CA SER A 74 11.70 -7.83 -8.48
C SER A 74 11.99 -8.89 -7.42
N PHE A 75 11.80 -8.53 -6.16
CA PHE A 75 11.88 -9.46 -5.03
C PHE A 75 10.69 -10.44 -4.98
N VAL A 76 9.75 -10.29 -5.92
CA VAL A 76 8.51 -11.05 -6.01
C VAL A 76 8.24 -11.43 -7.47
N ASP A 77 7.49 -12.51 -7.68
CA ASP A 77 7.09 -12.98 -9.00
C ASP A 77 6.06 -12.03 -9.63
N ASP A 78 6.55 -10.93 -10.21
CA ASP A 78 5.75 -9.87 -10.81
C ASP A 78 4.81 -10.39 -11.89
N GLU A 79 5.25 -11.40 -12.67
CA GLU A 79 4.47 -12.00 -13.74
C GLU A 79 3.24 -12.72 -13.19
N ALA A 80 3.41 -13.54 -12.16
CA ALA A 80 2.30 -14.23 -11.51
C ALA A 80 1.31 -13.26 -10.86
N VAL A 81 1.83 -12.18 -10.25
CA VAL A 81 1.00 -11.14 -9.63
C VAL A 81 0.13 -10.44 -10.68
N LEU A 82 0.71 -10.04 -11.81
CA LEU A 82 -0.01 -9.39 -12.89
C LEU A 82 -1.02 -10.32 -13.58
N ARG A 83 -0.68 -11.61 -13.72
CA ARG A 83 -1.56 -12.62 -14.31
C ARG A 83 -2.84 -12.82 -13.49
N HIS A 84 -2.74 -12.79 -12.16
CA HIS A 84 -3.87 -13.03 -11.25
C HIS A 84 -4.54 -11.77 -10.73
N ALA A 85 -4.00 -10.59 -11.05
CA ALA A 85 -4.59 -9.32 -10.65
C ALA A 85 -5.90 -9.04 -11.41
N ARG A 86 -7.00 -8.85 -10.68
CA ARG A 86 -8.30 -8.46 -11.27
C ARG A 86 -8.39 -6.94 -11.43
N LYS A 87 -9.37 -6.48 -12.23
CA LYS A 87 -9.65 -5.04 -12.40
C LYS A 87 -9.87 -4.30 -11.06
N LYS A 88 -10.58 -4.91 -10.11
CA LYS A 88 -10.79 -4.33 -8.77
C LYS A 88 -9.52 -4.28 -7.92
N ASP A 89 -8.61 -5.23 -8.12
CA ASP A 89 -7.34 -5.27 -7.39
C ASP A 89 -6.41 -4.13 -7.85
N ARG A 90 -6.52 -3.71 -9.12
CA ARG A 90 -5.85 -2.49 -9.63
C ARG A 90 -6.34 -1.22 -8.94
N PHE A 91 -7.66 -1.09 -8.74
CA PHE A 91 -8.21 0.06 -8.02
C PHE A 91 -7.76 0.08 -6.56
N LEU A 92 -7.82 -1.06 -5.86
CA LEU A 92 -7.34 -1.17 -4.48
C LEU A 92 -5.83 -0.92 -4.36
N ALA A 93 -5.02 -1.41 -5.31
CA ALA A 93 -3.58 -1.16 -5.35
C ALA A 93 -3.28 0.33 -5.53
N LEU A 94 -3.96 0.99 -6.47
CA LEU A 94 -3.80 2.41 -6.73
C LEU A 94 -4.24 3.25 -5.52
N PHE A 95 -5.35 2.88 -4.87
CA PHE A 95 -5.81 3.52 -3.64
C PHE A 95 -4.79 3.39 -2.49
N LEU A 96 -4.18 2.21 -2.33
CA LEU A 96 -3.11 1.98 -1.36
C LEU A 96 -1.87 2.84 -1.65
N VAL A 97 -1.40 2.86 -2.90
CA VAL A 97 -0.22 3.65 -3.28
C VAL A 97 -0.46 5.14 -3.07
N ILE A 98 -1.61 5.67 -3.51
CA ILE A 98 -1.94 7.09 -3.33
C ILE A 98 -2.07 7.45 -1.85
N SER A 99 -2.80 6.67 -1.06
CA SER A 99 -2.95 6.95 0.39
C SER A 99 -1.61 6.93 1.12
N THR A 100 -0.69 6.03 0.73
CA THR A 100 0.66 5.97 1.30
C THR A 100 1.50 7.19 0.90
N ILE A 101 1.41 7.64 -0.37
CA ILE A 101 2.10 8.85 -0.83
C ILE A 101 1.57 10.09 -0.10
N VAL A 102 0.25 10.21 0.04
CA VAL A 102 -0.38 11.33 0.77
C VAL A 102 0.09 11.35 2.22
N LEU A 103 0.11 10.19 2.89
CA LEU A 103 0.63 10.09 4.26
C LEU A 103 2.09 10.55 4.37
N MET A 104 2.95 10.13 3.44
CA MET A 104 4.35 10.53 3.39
C MET A 104 4.51 12.04 3.17
N VAL A 105 3.78 12.62 2.22
CA VAL A 105 3.82 14.07 1.92
C VAL A 105 3.33 14.89 3.11
N VAL A 106 2.19 14.53 3.71
CA VAL A 106 1.66 15.21 4.89
C VAL A 106 2.62 15.08 6.07
N GLY A 107 3.17 13.88 6.30
CA GLY A 107 4.17 13.65 7.37
C GLY A 107 5.42 14.51 7.20
N CYS A 108 5.95 14.61 5.97
CA CYS A 108 7.07 15.51 5.66
C CYS A 108 6.72 16.97 5.93
N LEU A 109 5.55 17.44 5.49
CA LEU A 109 5.11 18.82 5.74
C LEU A 109 4.98 19.11 7.23
N VAL A 110 4.40 18.20 8.01
CA VAL A 110 4.29 18.34 9.48
C VAL A 110 5.68 18.43 10.11
N TYR A 111 6.61 17.58 9.68
CA TYR A 111 7.97 17.57 10.20
C TYR A 111 8.70 18.89 9.91
N PHE A 112 8.71 19.35 8.66
CA PHE A 112 9.42 20.57 8.25
C PHE A 112 8.77 21.88 8.72
N LEU A 113 7.46 21.88 9.00
CA LEU A 113 6.77 23.10 9.45
C LEU A 113 6.74 23.25 10.97
N TYR A 114 6.79 22.15 11.73
CA TYR A 114 6.53 22.17 13.16
C TYR A 114 7.58 21.45 14.03
N ALA A 115 8.43 20.59 13.46
CA ALA A 115 9.38 19.78 14.23
C ALA A 115 10.87 20.10 13.94
N SER A 116 11.17 20.82 12.86
CA SER A 116 12.50 21.32 12.51
C SER A 116 12.73 22.75 12.99
#